data_AF-A0A7J4IFP9-F1
#
_entry.id   AF-A0A7J4IFP9-F1
#
_cell.length_a   1.000
_cell.length_b   1.000
_cell.length_c   1.000
_cell.angle_alpha   90.00
_cell.angle_beta   90.00
_cell.angle_gamma   90.00
#
_symmetry.space_group_name_H-M   'P 1'
#
loop_
_entity.id
_entity.type
_entity.pdbx_description
1 polymer ?
#
loop_
_entity_poly.entity_id
_entity_poly.type
_entity_poly.pdbx_seq_one_letter_code
_entity_poly.pdbx_strand_id
1 'polypeptide(L)'
;GSREGRPGRRPALVLIDINMPRMTGLEILRKIRSCETTRHLPVVILTSSKEERDLREAYELGVNSYICKPVDFLRFSDTVRQLGFYWLVLNEPPPSSRDWKRE
;
A
#
# COMPACT_ATOMS: atom_id res chain seq x y z
N GLY A 1 12.85 4.28 23.01
CA GLY A 1 12.18 3.07 22.48
C GLY A 1 12.31 3.05 20.98
N SER A 2 13.43 2.54 20.47
CA SER A 2 13.72 2.49 19.05
C SER A 2 12.98 1.33 18.41
N ARG A 3 12.11 1.61 17.44
CA ARG A 3 11.64 0.61 16.49
C ARG A 3 12.79 0.34 15.52
N GLU A 4 13.73 -0.50 15.95
CA GLU A 4 14.68 -1.15 15.05
C GLU A 4 13.86 -2.07 14.14
N GLY A 5 13.65 -1.63 12.89
CA GLY A 5 13.02 -2.44 11.87
C GLY A 5 13.83 -3.72 11.71
N ARG A 6 13.19 -4.88 11.93
CA ARG A 6 13.84 -6.18 11.74
C ARG A 6 14.48 -6.23 10.36
N PRO A 7 15.80 -6.43 10.23
CA PRO A 7 16.44 -6.50 8.93
C PRO A 7 15.94 -7.77 8.22
N GLY A 8 15.41 -7.61 7.00
CA GLY A 8 15.30 -8.70 6.03
C GLY A 8 13.91 -9.11 5.51
N ARG A 9 12.79 -8.73 6.15
CA ARG A 9 11.45 -9.04 5.60
C ARG A 9 10.81 -7.80 4.99
N ARG A 10 10.59 -7.85 3.67
CA ARG A 10 9.73 -6.89 2.98
C ARG A 10 8.27 -7.12 3.38
N PRO A 11 7.45 -6.06 3.46
CA PRO A 11 6.03 -6.21 3.70
C PRO A 11 5.39 -6.96 2.51
N ALA A 12 4.45 -7.84 2.80
CA ALA A 12 3.62 -8.49 1.77
C ALA A 12 2.62 -7.51 1.14
N LEU A 13 2.20 -6.50 1.91
CA LEU A 13 1.26 -5.46 1.53
C LEU A 13 1.59 -4.17 2.28
N VAL A 14 1.50 -3.03 1.60
CA VAL A 14 1.57 -1.70 2.21
C VAL A 14 0.19 -1.05 2.15
N LEU A 15 -0.36 -0.69 3.32
CA LEU A 15 -1.58 0.11 3.43
C LEU A 15 -1.21 1.55 3.79
N ILE A 16 -1.71 2.53 3.02
CA ILE A 16 -1.37 3.95 3.19
C ILE A 16 -2.65 4.79 3.35
N ASP A 17 -2.66 5.72 4.30
CA ASP A 17 -3.66 6.80 4.36
C ASP A 17 -3.11 8.06 3.67
N ILE A 18 -3.93 8.83 2.97
CA ILE A 18 -3.53 10.10 2.34
C ILE A 18 -3.40 11.20 3.40
N ASN A 19 -4.33 11.26 4.35
CA ASN A 19 -4.48 12.38 5.28
C ASN A 19 -3.59 12.22 6.52
N MET A 20 -2.28 12.30 6.33
CA MET A 20 -1.28 12.20 7.41
C MET A 20 -0.62 13.57 7.69
N PRO A 21 -0.34 13.90 8.97
CA PRO A 21 0.04 15.25 9.39
C PRO A 21 1.43 15.73 8.96
N ARG A 22 2.31 14.85 8.46
CA ARG A 22 3.71 15.22 8.13
C ARG A 22 4.10 14.99 6.67
N MET A 23 3.41 14.08 5.99
CA MET A 23 3.75 13.63 4.65
C MET A 23 2.51 12.97 4.07
N THR A 24 2.12 13.29 2.85
CA THR A 24 0.90 12.73 2.26
C THR A 24 1.13 11.28 1.84
N GLY A 25 0.05 10.50 1.79
CA GLY A 25 0.12 9.12 1.28
C GLY A 25 0.64 9.04 -0.16
N LEU A 26 0.34 10.04 -1.00
CA LEU A 26 0.81 10.12 -2.39
C LEU A 26 2.31 10.37 -2.47
N GLU A 27 2.87 11.19 -1.58
CA GLU A 27 4.32 11.37 -1.49
C GLU A 27 5.02 10.07 -1.06
N ILE A 28 4.40 9.28 -0.16
CA ILE A 28 4.96 7.99 0.25
C ILE A 28 4.93 7.02 -0.93
N LEU A 29 3.81 6.95 -1.66
CA LEU A 29 3.70 6.14 -2.87
C LEU A 29 4.79 6.51 -3.89
N ARG A 30 5.03 7.81 -4.14
CA ARG A 30 6.14 8.27 -5.00
C ARG A 30 7.49 7.72 -4.54
N LYS A 31 7.80 7.80 -3.23
CA LYS A 31 9.07 7.29 -2.69
C LYS A 31 9.20 5.77 -2.80
N ILE A 32 8.10 5.04 -2.60
CA ILE A 32 8.07 3.58 -2.79
C ILE A 32 8.40 3.23 -4.24
N ARG A 33 7.77 3.95 -5.19
CA ARG A 33 7.90 3.70 -6.64
C ARG A 33 9.23 4.17 -7.22
N SER A 34 9.88 5.17 -6.63
CA SER A 34 11.20 5.64 -7.07
C SER A 34 12.38 4.78 -6.62
N CYS A 35 12.19 3.90 -5.62
CA CYS A 35 13.26 3.05 -5.11
C CYS A 35 13.21 1.65 -5.74
N GLU A 36 14.31 1.22 -6.40
CA GLU A 36 14.42 -0.07 -7.11
C GLU A 36 14.01 -1.26 -6.22
N THR A 37 14.34 -1.20 -4.94
CA THR A 37 14.06 -2.29 -4.00
C THR A 37 12.61 -2.35 -3.52
N THR A 38 11.84 -1.26 -3.64
CA THR A 38 10.46 -1.17 -3.13
C THR A 38 9.43 -0.91 -4.21
N ARG A 39 9.84 -0.54 -5.43
CA ARG A 39 8.94 -0.11 -6.50
C ARG A 39 7.89 -1.14 -6.90
N HIS A 40 8.14 -2.42 -6.64
CA HIS A 40 7.22 -3.51 -6.94
C HIS A 40 6.30 -3.89 -5.78
N LEU A 41 6.46 -3.31 -4.58
CA LEU A 41 5.61 -3.68 -3.44
C LEU A 41 4.12 -3.44 -3.76
N PRO A 42 3.22 -4.36 -3.37
CA PRO A 42 1.79 -4.10 -3.40
C PRO A 42 1.44 -2.94 -2.47
N VAL A 43 0.87 -1.87 -3.01
CA VAL A 43 0.45 -0.68 -2.26
C VAL A 43 -1.04 -0.45 -2.48
N VAL A 44 -1.78 -0.38 -1.38
CA VAL A 44 -3.19 0.00 -1.37
C VAL A 44 -3.35 1.26 -0.55
N ILE A 45 -4.03 2.25 -1.11
CA ILE A 45 -4.46 3.42 -0.36
C ILE A 45 -5.80 3.10 0.29
N LEU A 46 -5.90 3.34 1.60
CA LEU A 46 -7.12 3.24 2.40
C LEU A 46 -7.32 4.58 3.12
N THR A 47 -8.16 5.45 2.57
CA THR A 47 -8.25 6.85 3.02
C THR A 47 -9.69 7.38 3.05
N SER A 48 -9.94 8.43 3.83
CA SER A 48 -11.22 9.14 3.82
C SER A 48 -11.38 10.13 2.66
N SER A 49 -10.29 10.48 1.96
CA SER A 49 -10.36 11.35 0.77
C SER A 49 -11.08 10.67 -0.38
N LYS A 50 -12.03 11.38 -0.98
CA LYS A 50 -12.72 11.00 -2.23
C LYS A 50 -12.43 11.98 -3.37
N GLU A 51 -11.41 12.82 -3.20
CA GLU A 51 -11.04 13.81 -4.21
C GLU A 51 -10.60 13.10 -5.49
N GLU A 52 -11.25 13.42 -6.61
CA GLU A 52 -11.01 12.76 -7.89
C GLU A 52 -9.56 12.98 -8.37
N ARG A 53 -8.96 14.11 -7.97
CA ARG A 53 -7.55 14.41 -8.22
C ARG A 53 -6.62 13.41 -7.51
N ASP A 54 -6.85 13.14 -6.23
CA ASP A 54 -6.04 12.20 -5.45
C ASP A 54 -6.15 10.77 -6.00
N LEU A 55 -7.36 10.38 -6.41
CA LEU A 55 -7.62 9.09 -7.04
C LEU A 55 -6.82 8.94 -8.34
N ARG A 56 -6.92 9.92 -9.25
CA ARG A 56 -6.19 9.93 -10.52
C ARG A 56 -4.68 9.87 -10.28
N GLU A 57 -4.17 10.76 -9.44
CA GLU A 57 -2.73 10.84 -9.13
C GLU A 57 -2.22 9.53 -8.52
N ALA A 58 -2.99 8.88 -7.63
CA ALA A 58 -2.61 7.59 -7.06
C ALA A 58 -2.44 6.50 -8.13
N TYR A 59 -3.37 6.41 -9.09
CA TYR A 59 -3.28 5.42 -10.17
C TYR A 59 -2.18 5.75 -11.19
N GLU A 60 -1.95 7.03 -11.51
CA GLU A 60 -0.81 7.46 -12.32
C GLU A 60 0.54 7.10 -11.69
N LEU A 61 0.63 7.17 -10.36
CA LEU A 61 1.79 6.72 -9.58
C LEU A 61 1.86 5.19 -9.44
N GLY A 62 0.89 4.44 -9.97
CA GLY A 62 0.86 2.99 -9.94
C GLY A 62 0.45 2.40 -8.60
N VAL A 63 -0.49 3.00 -7.87
CA VAL A 63 -1.16 2.31 -6.76
C VAL A 63 -1.84 1.03 -7.27
N ASN A 64 -1.87 -0.03 -6.46
CA ASN A 64 -2.55 -1.26 -6.85
C ASN A 64 -4.06 -1.17 -6.61
N SER A 65 -4.49 -0.45 -5.58
CA SER A 65 -5.91 -0.20 -5.29
C SER A 65 -6.09 1.06 -4.43
N TYR A 66 -7.23 1.69 -4.59
CA TYR A 66 -7.67 2.82 -3.79
C TYR A 66 -9.03 2.50 -3.16
N ILE A 67 -9.09 2.52 -1.84
CA ILE A 67 -10.28 2.16 -1.06
C ILE A 67 -10.66 3.37 -0.20
N CYS A 68 -11.90 3.83 -0.36
CA CYS A 68 -12.46 4.80 0.56
C CYS A 68 -12.73 4.12 1.90
N LYS A 69 -12.13 4.64 2.97
CA LYS A 69 -12.26 4.14 4.32
C LYS A 69 -13.74 4.20 4.75
N PRO A 70 -14.36 3.06 5.09
CA PRO A 70 -15.72 3.07 5.62
C PRO A 70 -15.78 3.85 6.93
N VAL A 71 -16.82 4.66 7.09
CA VAL A 71 -17.07 5.43 8.32
C VAL A 71 -17.59 4.53 9.43
N ASP A 72 -18.40 3.53 9.06
CA ASP A 72 -18.95 2.54 9.98
C ASP A 72 -17.90 1.47 10.34
N PHE A 73 -17.82 1.13 11.62
CA PHE A 73 -16.82 0.19 12.15
C PHE A 73 -17.02 -1.23 11.62
N LEU A 74 -18.27 -1.70 11.52
CA LEU A 74 -18.55 -3.06 11.02
C LEU A 74 -18.11 -3.17 9.56
N ARG A 75 -18.49 -2.19 8.72
CA ARG A 75 -18.03 -2.10 7.33
C ARG A 75 -16.52 -1.97 7.21
N PHE A 76 -15.88 -1.22 8.10
CA PHE A 76 -14.42 -1.11 8.13
C PHE A 76 -13.77 -2.45 8.42
N SER A 77 -14.24 -3.17 9.45
CA SER A 77 -13.76 -4.50 9.82
C SER A 77 -13.91 -5.49 8.67
N ASP A 78 -15.07 -5.51 8.01
CA ASP A 78 -15.32 -6.38 6.86
C ASP A 78 -14.40 -6.04 5.68
N THR A 79 -14.20 -4.75 5.41
CA THR A 79 -13.31 -4.28 4.35
C THR A 79 -11.87 -4.72 4.60
N VAL A 80 -11.37 -4.56 5.84
CA VAL A 80 -10.02 -5.00 6.21
C VAL A 80 -9.88 -6.52 6.11
N ARG A 81 -10.91 -7.29 6.49
CA ARG A 81 -10.93 -8.75 6.35
C ARG A 81 -10.83 -9.18 4.89
N GLN A 82 -11.61 -8.54 4.01
CA GLN A 82 -11.58 -8.81 2.56
C GLN A 82 -10.23 -8.44 1.94
N LEU A 83 -9.68 -7.27 2.29
CA LEU A 83 -8.32 -6.85 1.93
C LEU A 83 -7.29 -7.90 2.33
N GLY A 84 -7.30 -8.33 3.60
CA GLY A 84 -6.36 -9.31 4.12
C GLY A 84 -6.46 -10.64 3.39
N PHE A 85 -7.68 -11.14 3.16
CA PHE A 85 -7.90 -12.38 2.43
C PHE A 85 -7.41 -12.28 0.98
N TYR A 86 -7.79 -11.23 0.25
CA TYR A 86 -7.36 -11.07 -1.13
C TYR A 86 -5.84 -10.94 -1.23
N TRP A 87 -5.22 -9.99 -0.54
CA TRP A 87 -3.81 -9.67 -0.74
C TRP A 87 -2.84 -10.68 -0.12
N LEU A 88 -3.24 -11.39 0.94
CA LEU A 88 -2.33 -12.27 1.68
C LEU A 88 -2.61 -13.76 1.47
N VAL A 89 -3.79 -14.13 0.95
CA VAL A 89 -4.17 -15.52 0.73
C VAL A 89 -4.37 -15.84 -0.75
N LEU A 90 -5.08 -14.96 -1.49
CA LEU A 90 -5.41 -15.23 -2.89
C LEU A 90 -4.38 -14.67 -3.88
N ASN A 91 -3.87 -13.47 -3.62
CA ASN A 91 -2.98 -12.77 -4.53
C ASN A 91 -1.59 -13.41 -4.52
N GLU A 92 -1.06 -13.71 -5.69
CA GLU A 92 0.35 -14.03 -5.86
C GLU A 92 1.20 -12.76 -5.71
N PRO A 93 2.07 -12.68 -4.69
CA PRO A 93 2.86 -11.47 -4.48
C PRO A 93 3.93 -11.35 -5.57
N PRO A 94 4.36 -10.12 -5.90
CA PRO A 94 5.45 -9.91 -6.83
C PRO A 94 6.72 -10.60 -6.32
N PRO A 95 7.57 -11.13 -7.22
CA PRO A 95 8.83 -11.78 -6.84
C PRO A 95 9.67 -10.85 -5.97
N SER A 96 10.44 -11.41 -5.04
CA SER A 96 11.40 -10.58 -4.32
C SER A 96 12.43 -10.03 -5.32
N SER A 97 13.04 -8.87 -5.06
CA SER A 97 14.05 -8.35 -5.99
C SER A 97 15.30 -9.23 -6.09
N ARG A 98 15.46 -10.23 -5.21
CA ARG A 98 16.51 -11.26 -5.34
C ARG A 98 16.13 -12.33 -6.37
N ASP A 99 14.84 -12.51 -6.62
CA ASP A 99 14.32 -13.49 -7.57
C ASP A 99 14.23 -12.88 -8.97
N TRP A 100 13.87 -11.59 -9.07
CA TRP A 100 13.84 -10.84 -10.34
C TRP A 100 15.21 -10.73 -11.05
N LYS A 101 16.32 -10.80 -10.31
CA LYS A 101 17.69 -10.70 -10.88
C LYS A 101 18.31 -12.07 -11.22
N ARG A 102 17.56 -13.18 -11.06
CA ARG A 102 18.04 -14.54 -11.35
C ARG A 102 17.51 -15.11 -12.67
N GLU A 103 16.64 -14.39 -13.35
CA GLU A 103 16.17 -14.66 -14.71
C GLU A 103 16.90 -13.71 -15.67
#